data_AF-A0A2G6G7H7-F1
#
_entry.id   AF-A0A2G6G7H7-F1
#
_cell.length_a   1.000
_cell.length_b   1.000
_cell.length_c   1.000
_cell.angle_alpha   90.00
_cell.angle_beta   90.00
_cell.angle_gamma   90.00
#
_symmetry.space_group_name_H-M   'P 1'
#
loop_
_entity.id
_entity.type
_entity.pdbx_description
1 polymer ?
#
loop_
_entity_poly.entity_id
_entity_poly.type
_entity_poly.pdbx_seq_one_letter_code
_entity_poly.pdbx_strand_id
1 'polypeptide(L)' 'MEEIEEEVRGICGEPKEIEYKDKVVAVVEYRDGTIIDVIKQIKE' A
#
# COMPACT_ATOMS: atom_id res chain seq x y z
N MET A 1 -5.20 17.98 1.91
CA MET A 1 -5.03 16.55 1.64
C MET A 1 -5.89 15.75 2.60
N GLU A 2 -5.80 16.08 3.90
CA GLU A 2 -6.68 15.55 4.95
C GLU A 2 -8.17 15.71 4.65
N GLU A 3 -8.64 16.89 4.21
CA GLU A 3 -10.07 17.10 3.88
C GLU A 3 -10.61 16.14 2.80
N ILE A 4 -9.79 15.86 1.77
CA ILE A 4 -10.19 14.97 0.68
C ILE A 4 -10.20 13.50 1.16
N GLU A 5 -9.24 13.13 2.00
CA GLU A 5 -9.17 11.79 2.59
C GLU A 5 -10.38 11.50 3.47
N GLU A 6 -10.78 12.47 4.31
CA GLU A 6 -11.97 12.35 5.17
C GLU A 6 -13.26 12.24 4.35
N GLU A 7 -13.41 13.06 3.29
CA GLU A 7 -14.58 12.99 2.40
C GLU A 7 -14.68 11.60 1.74
N VAL A 8 -13.58 11.08 1.20
CA VAL A 8 -13.54 9.76 0.55
C VAL A 8 -13.85 8.64 1.55
N ARG A 9 -13.31 8.69 2.77
CA ARG A 9 -13.62 7.72 3.83
C ARG A 9 -15.08 7.81 4.28
N GLY A 10 -15.69 8.99 4.28
CA GLY A 10 -17.11 9.16 4.55
C GLY A 10 -18.01 8.48 3.51
N ILE A 11 -17.56 8.40 2.25
CA ILE A 11 -18.31 7.77 1.14
C ILE A 11 -18.03 6.26 1.05
N CYS A 12 -16.77 5.86 1.12
CA CYS A 12 -16.34 4.47 0.90
C CYS A 12 -16.26 3.64 2.18
N GLY A 13 -16.22 4.28 3.35
CA GLY A 13 -15.89 3.65 4.62
C GLY A 13 -14.38 3.43 4.81
N GLU A 14 -14.02 2.82 5.93
CA GLU A 14 -12.64 2.43 6.22
C GLU A 14 -12.25 1.21 5.37
N PRO A 15 -11.08 1.24 4.69
CA PRO A 15 -10.63 0.10 3.90
C PRO A 15 -10.32 -1.09 4.80
N LYS A 16 -10.69 -2.29 4.33
CA LYS A 16 -10.34 -3.53 5.04
C LYS A 16 -8.83 -3.75 4.99
N GLU A 17 -8.23 -4.04 6.14
CA GLU A 17 -6.81 -4.41 6.21
C GLU A 17 -6.53 -5.69 5.41
N ILE A 18 -5.39 -5.68 4.71
CA ILE A 18 -4.90 -6.81 3.92
C ILE A 18 -3.79 -7.49 4.72
N GLU A 19 -3.89 -8.79 4.94
CA GLU A 19 -2.80 -9.57 5.53
C GLU A 19 -1.77 -9.95 4.46
N TYR A 20 -0.50 -9.75 4.77
CA TYR A 20 0.63 -10.10 3.91
C TYR A 20 1.45 -11.24 4.53
N LYS A 21 2.05 -12.07 3.68
CA LYS A 21 3.10 -13.03 4.05
C LYS A 21 4.47 -12.33 4.05
N ASP A 22 5.48 -12.94 4.65
CA ASP A 22 6.84 -12.39 4.71
C ASP A 22 7.59 -12.42 3.36
N LYS A 23 7.10 -13.18 2.39
CA LYS A 23 7.74 -13.30 1.07
C LYS A 23 7.59 -11.99 0.28
N VAL A 24 8.72 -11.37 -0.05
CA VAL A 24 8.80 -10.25 -1.00
C VAL A 24 8.66 -10.80 -2.43
N VAL A 25 7.76 -10.20 -3.22
CA VAL A 25 7.48 -10.60 -4.61
C VAL A 25 8.04 -9.62 -5.64
N ALA A 26 8.24 -8.36 -5.26
CA ALA A 26 8.86 -7.35 -6.10
C ALA A 26 9.47 -6.22 -5.27
N VAL A 27 10.37 -5.45 -5.87
CA VAL A 27 10.95 -4.22 -5.29
C VAL A 27 10.65 -3.05 -6.20
N VAL A 28 10.39 -1.89 -5.61
CA VAL A 28 10.19 -0.65 -6.34
C VAL A 28 11.49 0.14 -6.29
N GLU A 29 12.15 0.21 -7.44
CA GLU A 29 13.37 0.99 -7.64
C GLU A 29 13.02 2.37 -8.19
N TYR A 30 13.56 3.41 -7.55
CA TYR A 30 13.43 4.78 -8.01
C TYR A 30 14.44 5.07 -9.13
N ARG A 31 14.23 6.20 -9.80
CA ARG A 31 14.97 6.56 -11.02
C ARG A 31 16.48 6.72 -10.81
N ASP A 32 16.90 6.97 -9.58
CA ASP A 32 18.30 7.11 -9.17
C ASP A 32 18.94 5.79 -8.73
N GLY A 33 18.21 4.67 -8.83
CA GLY A 33 18.64 3.35 -8.41
C GLY A 33 18.40 3.03 -6.94
N THR A 34 17.78 3.94 -6.17
CA THR A 34 17.43 3.67 -4.77
C THR A 34 16.18 2.80 -4.66
N ILE A 35 16.15 1.91 -3.68
CA ILE A 35 14.96 1.10 -3.40
C ILE A 35 14.06 1.89 -2.45
N ILE A 36 12.82 2.18 -2.89
CA ILE A 36 11.88 2.99 -2.12
C ILE A 36 10.74 2.17 -1.50
N ASP A 37 10.46 0.98 -2.03
CA ASP A 37 9.40 0.13 -1.49
C ASP A 37 9.59 -1.35 -1.86
N VAL A 38 8.88 -2.23 -1.14
CA VAL A 38 8.83 -3.68 -1.38
C VAL A 38 7.39 -4.17 -1.42
N ILE A 39 7.06 -4.96 -2.43
CA ILE A 39 5.73 -5.57 -2.57
C ILE A 39 5.77 -6.95 -1.94
N LYS A 40 4.89 -7.21 -0.98
CA LYS A 40 4.77 -8.49 -0.27
C LYS A 40 3.65 -9.37 -0.83
N GLN A 41 3.83 -10.69 -0.73
CA GLN A 41 2.81 -11.65 -1.13
C GLN A 41 1.57 -11.53 -0.23
N ILE A 42 0.37 -11.50 -0.81
CA ILE A 42 -0.90 -11.48 -0.07
C ILE A 42 -1.16 -12.85 0.57
N LYS A 43 -1.75 -12.85 1.76
CA LYS A 43 -2.28 -14.05 2.42
C LYS A 43 -3.72 -14.28 1.93
N GLU A 44 -3.96 -15.45 1.33
CA GLU A 44 -5.30 -15.91 0.91
C GLU A 44 -6.27 -15.99 2.09
#